data_AF-A0A1F4V1I4-F1
#
_entry.id   AF-A0A1F4V1I4-F1
#
_cell.length_a   1.000
_cell.length_b   1.000
_cell.length_c   1.000
_cell.angle_alpha   90.00
_cell.angle_beta   90.00
_cell.angle_gamma   90.00
#
_symmetry.space_group_name_H-M   'P 1'
#
loop_
_entity.id
_entity.type
_entity.pdbx_description
1 polymer ?
#
loop_
_entity_poly.entity_id
_entity_poly.type
_entity_poly.pdbx_seq_one_letter_code
_entity_poly.pdbx_strand_id
1 'polypeptide(L)'
;MSVVDILRKQLIKLQKEREEITLEKGLAARDNNDLRENFAYDYWVEREFVVTAKIYDILKEIEKLSPKEPRSRSKESRQASKMP
;
A
#
# COMPACT_ATOMS: atom_id res chain seq x y z
N MET A 1 14.62 19.19 -7.37
CA MET A 1 13.54 18.25 -7.03
C MET A 1 14.20 17.10 -6.27
N SER A 2 13.78 16.78 -5.05
CA SER A 2 14.45 15.75 -4.25
C SER A 2 14.12 14.34 -4.74
N VAL A 3 14.95 13.35 -4.43
CA VAL A 3 14.68 11.93 -4.73
C VAL A 3 13.35 11.49 -4.11
N VAL A 4 13.05 11.96 -2.89
CA VAL A 4 11.78 11.69 -2.21
C VAL A 4 10.59 12.29 -2.97
N ASP A 5 10.73 13.47 -3.58
CA ASP A 5 9.66 14.06 -4.38
C ASP A 5 9.38 13.26 -5.67
N ILE A 6 10.42 12.66 -6.27
CA ILE A 6 10.28 11.78 -7.43
C ILE A 6 9.53 10.50 -7.04
N LEU A 7 9.92 9.88 -5.93
CA LEU A 7 9.26 8.68 -5.39
C LEU A 7 7.80 8.95 -5.03
N ARG A 8 7.48 10.11 -4.42
CA ARG A 8 6.10 10.53 -4.15
C ARG A 8 5.28 10.71 -5.42
N LYS A 9 5.85 11.32 -6.47
CA LYS A 9 5.18 11.43 -7.77
C LYS A 9 4.92 10.07 -8.41
N GLN A 10 5.87 9.14 -8.32
CA GLN A 10 5.69 7.77 -8.80
C GLN A 10 4.61 7.03 -7.99
N LEU A 11 4.60 7.19 -6.67
CA LEU A 11 3.57 6.63 -5.79
C LEU A 11 2.17 7.08 -6.20
N ILE A 12 1.96 8.38 -6.43
CA ILE A 12 0.67 8.93 -6.88
C ILE A 12 0.25 8.31 -8.22
N LYS A 13 1.20 8.13 -9.15
CA LYS A 13 0.89 7.48 -10.45
C LYS A 13 0.46 6.03 -10.27
N LEU A 14 1.18 5.25 -9.46
CA LEU A 14 0.84 3.85 -9.20
C LEU A 14 -0.49 3.73 -8.44
N GLN A 15 -0.81 4.66 -7.55
CA GLN A 15 -2.10 4.69 -6.86
C GLN A 15 -3.26 4.88 -7.85
N LYS A 16 -3.12 5.82 -8.80
CA LYS A 16 -4.10 6.01 -9.87
C LYS A 16 -4.21 4.78 -10.78
N GLU A 17 -3.08 4.18 -11.17
CA GLU A 17 -3.09 2.93 -11.95
C GLU A 17 -3.82 1.80 -11.20
N ARG A 18 -3.62 1.70 -9.87
CA ARG A 18 -4.33 0.72 -9.05
C ARG A 18 -5.84 0.97 -9.01
N GLU A 19 -6.27 2.22 -8.91
CA GLU A 19 -7.69 2.59 -8.96
C GLU A 19 -8.33 2.18 -10.28
N GLU A 20 -7.66 2.44 -11.40
CA GLU A 20 -8.10 2.03 -12.74
C GLU A 20 -8.19 0.49 -12.85
N ILE A 21 -7.16 -0.25 -12.42
CA ILE A 21 -7.19 -1.72 -12.40
C ILE A 21 -8.33 -2.25 -11.54
N THR A 22 -8.59 -1.62 -10.39
CA THR A 22 -9.68 -2.02 -9.49
C THR A 22 -11.03 -1.86 -10.16
N LEU A 23 -11.22 -0.77 -10.91
CA LEU A 23 -12.43 -0.54 -11.69
C LEU A 23 -12.61 -1.61 -12.77
N GLU A 24 -11.58 -1.86 -13.58
CA GLU A 24 -11.61 -2.85 -14.66
C GLU A 24 -11.86 -4.27 -14.14
N LYS A 25 -11.24 -4.63 -13.01
CA LYS A 25 -11.51 -5.88 -12.32
C LYS A 25 -12.99 -6.02 -11.92
N GLY A 26 -13.59 -4.93 -11.41
CA GLY A 26 -15.00 -4.88 -11.04
C GLY A 26 -15.93 -5.03 -12.25
N LEU A 27 -15.58 -4.40 -13.37
CA LEU A 27 -16.31 -4.55 -14.63
C LEU A 27 -16.22 -5.99 -15.15
N ALA A 28 -15.02 -6.57 -15.17
CA ALA A 28 -14.82 -7.96 -15.56
C ALA A 28 -15.62 -8.94 -14.67
N ALA A 29 -15.68 -8.69 -13.36
CA ALA A 29 -16.48 -9.51 -12.44
C ALA A 29 -17.99 -9.41 -12.71
N ARG A 30 -18.47 -8.24 -13.17
CA ARG A 30 -19.89 -8.01 -13.46
C ARG A 30 -20.31 -8.61 -14.79
N ASP A 31 -19.44 -8.55 -15.79
CA ASP A 31 -19.78 -8.93 -17.16
C ASP A 31 -19.75 -10.46 -17.37
N ASN A 32 -19.25 -11.22 -16.39
CA ASN A 32 -19.17 -12.68 -16.47
C ASN A 32 -19.91 -13.36 -15.30
N ASN A 33 -20.94 -14.14 -15.61
CA ASN A 33 -21.77 -14.84 -14.62
C ASN A 33 -21.10 -16.09 -14.02
N ASP A 34 -20.06 -16.63 -14.67
CA ASP A 34 -19.25 -17.73 -14.14
C ASP A 34 -17.82 -17.25 -13.85
N LEU A 35 -17.54 -17.03 -12.56
CA LEU A 35 -16.26 -16.52 -12.09
C LEU A 35 -15.13 -17.56 -12.17
N ARG A 36 -15.42 -18.83 -12.48
CA ARG A 36 -14.40 -19.89 -12.55
C ARG A 36 -13.60 -19.89 -13.84
N GLU A 37 -14.12 -19.25 -14.90
CA GLU A 37 -13.45 -19.12 -16.21
C GLU A 37 -13.34 -17.65 -16.65
N ASN A 38 -13.30 -16.73 -15.67
CA ASN A 38 -13.18 -15.31 -15.97
C ASN A 38 -11.72 -14.88 -16.11
N PHE A 39 -11.08 -15.30 -17.20
CA PHE A 39 -9.70 -14.94 -17.52
C PHE A 39 -9.43 -13.43 -17.44
N ALA A 40 -10.42 -12.60 -17.79
CA ALA A 40 -10.32 -11.15 -17.69
C ALA A 40 -10.22 -10.70 -16.22
N TYR A 41 -11.02 -11.28 -15.33
CA TYR A 41 -10.93 -11.01 -13.90
C TYR A 41 -9.58 -11.44 -13.32
N ASP A 42 -9.14 -12.66 -13.63
CA ASP A 42 -7.86 -13.19 -13.13
C ASP A 42 -6.68 -12.33 -13.58
N TYR A 43 -6.68 -11.90 -14.85
CA TYR A 43 -5.70 -10.94 -15.37
C TYR A 43 -5.65 -9.67 -14.53
N TRP A 44 -6.81 -9.07 -14.21
CA TRP A 44 -6.85 -7.85 -13.42
C TRP A 44 -6.45 -8.07 -11.95
N VAL A 45 -6.72 -9.24 -11.38
CA VAL A 45 -6.22 -9.63 -10.05
C VAL A 45 -4.69 -9.66 -10.02
N GLU A 46 -4.06 -10.33 -10.99
CA GLU A 46 -2.60 -10.39 -11.09
C GLU A 46 -1.99 -9.00 -11.28
N ARG A 47 -2.60 -8.17 -12.15
CA ARG A 47 -2.17 -6.78 -12.36
C ARG A 47 -2.27 -5.95 -11.08
N GLU A 48 -3.35 -6.08 -10.32
CA GLU A 48 -3.51 -5.36 -9.05
C GLU A 48 -2.42 -5.78 -8.04
N PHE A 49 -2.12 -7.08 -7.97
CA PHE A 49 -1.06 -7.60 -7.11
C PHE A 49 0.30 -6.98 -7.44
N VAL A 50 0.67 -6.94 -8.73
CA VAL A 50 1.93 -6.36 -9.19
C VAL A 50 2.03 -4.87 -8.86
N VAL A 51 0.98 -4.10 -9.10
CA VAL A 51 0.98 -2.66 -8.80
C VAL A 51 1.04 -2.41 -7.29
N THR A 52 0.33 -3.22 -6.50
CA THR A 52 0.36 -3.14 -5.04
C THR A 52 1.75 -3.44 -4.49
N ALA A 53 2.45 -4.43 -5.02
CA ALA A 53 3.84 -4.72 -4.65
C ALA A 53 4.77 -3.54 -4.95
N LYS A 54 4.66 -2.93 -6.13
CA LYS A 54 5.44 -1.73 -6.49
C LYS A 54 5.16 -0.54 -5.56
N ILE A 55 3.90 -0.33 -5.19
CA ILE A 55 3.52 0.71 -4.22
C ILE A 55 4.21 0.47 -2.88
N TYR A 56 4.19 -0.78 -2.40
CA TYR A 56 4.84 -1.16 -1.15
C TYR A 56 6.36 -0.90 -1.17
N ASP A 57 7.03 -1.27 -2.26
CA ASP A 57 8.47 -1.04 -2.42
C ASP A 57 8.82 0.44 -2.40
N ILE A 58 8.04 1.28 -3.09
CA ILE A 58 8.24 2.74 -3.08
C ILE A 58 8.03 3.32 -1.68
N LEU A 59 6.99 2.87 -0.95
CA LEU A 59 6.73 3.32 0.41
C LEU A 59 7.91 2.97 1.33
N LYS A 60 8.43 1.74 1.22
CA LYS A 60 9.60 1.29 1.98
C LYS A 60 10.84 2.10 1.64
N GLU A 61 11.03 2.46 0.38
CA GLU A 61 12.16 3.29 -0.05
C GLU A 61 12.06 4.73 0.48
N ILE A 62 10.86 5.31 0.44
CA ILE A 62 10.60 6.62 1.07
C ILE A 62 10.90 6.57 2.57
N GLU A 63 10.49 5.50 3.27
CA GLU A 63 10.73 5.35 4.71
C GLU A 63 12.23 5.25 5.04
N LYS A 64 13.03 4.54 4.24
CA LYS A 64 14.49 4.50 4.41
C LYS A 64 15.14 5.86 4.21
N LEU A 65 14.69 6.61 3.21
CA LEU A 65 15.25 7.92 2.84
C LEU A 65 14.76 9.04 3.77
N SER A 66 13.67 8.82 4.50
CA SER A 66 13.14 9.73 5.52
C SER A 66 12.75 8.93 6.75
N PRO A 67 13.76 8.43 7.52
CA PRO A 67 13.49 7.66 8.73
C PRO A 67 12.63 8.49 9.65
N LYS A 68 11.46 7.96 10.05
CA LYS A 68 10.72 8.59 11.14
C LYS A 68 11.61 8.56 12.38
N GLU A 69 11.76 9.69 13.05
CA GLU A 69 12.42 9.73 14.35
C GLU A 69 11.79 8.65 15.24
N PRO A 70 12.60 7.84 15.93
CA PRO A 70 12.07 6.80 16.79
C PRO A 70 11.15 7.47 17.80
N ARG A 71 9.85 7.11 17.77
CA ARG A 71 8.90 7.50 18.81
C ARG A 71 9.51 7.03 20.12
N SER A 72 10.04 7.97 20.90
CA SER A 72 10.62 7.66 22.20
C SER A 72 9.56 6.89 22.99
N ARG A 73 9.89 5.66 23.39
CA ARG A 73 9.07 4.92 24.35
C ARG A 73 8.99 5.82 25.58
N SER A 74 7.86 6.48 25.81
CA SER A 74 7.59 7.14 27.07
C SER A 74 7.69 6.05 28.13
N LYS A 75 8.78 6.08 28.91
CA LYS A 75 8.89 5.26 30.12
C LYS A 75 7.74 5.70 31.00
N GLU A 76 6.67 4.92 31.03
CA GLU A 76 5.56 5.13 31.94
C GLU A 76 6.08 4.76 33.33
N SER A 77 6.67 5.75 33.98
CA SER A 77 6.98 5.75 35.41
C SER A 77 5.65 5.78 36.15
N ARG A 78 5.01 4.63 36.34
CA ARG A 78 4.10 4.44 37.46
C ARG A 78 4.84 3.63 38.49
N GLN A 79 5.49 4.37 39.38
CA GLN A 79 5.69 3.97 40.76
C GLN A 79 4.42 3.25 41.22
N ALA A 80 4.46 1.91 41.27
CA ALA A 80 3.61 1.18 42.19
C ALA A 80 4.16 1.55 43.57
N SER A 81 3.59 2.63 44.10
CA SER A 81 3.70 3.06 45.47
C SER A 81 3.57 1.84 46.37
N LYS A 82 4.67 1.50 47.02
CA LYS A 82 4.65 0.87 48.34
C LYS A 82 3.59 1.57 49.16
N MET A 83 2.62 0.84 49.66
CA MET A 83 1.91 1.09 50.91
C MET A 83 1.23 -0.21 51.36
N PRO A 84 1.01 -0.35 52.66
CA PRO A 84 1.62 -1.38 53.52
C PRO A 84 0.93 -2.75 53.55
#